data_AF-A0A9D1S0I0-F1
#
_entry.id   AF-A0A9D1S0I0-F1
#
_cell.length_a   1.000
_cell.length_b   1.000
_cell.length_c   1.000
_cell.angle_alpha   90.00
_cell.angle_beta   90.00
_cell.angle_gamma   90.00
#
_symmetry.space_group_name_H-M   'P 1'
#
loop_
_entity.id
_entity.type
_entity.pdbx_description
1 polymer ?
#
loop_
_entity_poly.entity_id
_entity_poly.type
_entity_poly.pdbx_seq_one_letter_code
_entity_poly.pdbx_strand_id
1 'polypeptide(L)'
;YLMVGEDNPNGPLDEGTYKGMRSSLEEDREGFFEEFTTGFFSVNGQLAVSEEQRQDALRMARQSDQDAALACMDAWATTDFRGDLAAVQVPTLIVHGDSDGTVPFEGSGQRTHRAIAGSELELIKAAPHGLNVSHSGEFNAALLTFLRKH
;
A
#
# COMPACT_ATOMS: atom_id res chain seq x y z
N TYR A 1 -4.01 4.04 -4.29
CA TYR A 1 -3.43 5.35 -3.91
C TYR A 1 -4.00 6.39 -4.86
N LEU A 2 -4.32 7.59 -4.36
CA LEU A 2 -5.18 8.55 -5.07
C LEU A 2 -4.54 9.04 -6.39
N MET A 3 -5.36 9.09 -7.44
CA MET A 3 -4.93 9.53 -8.76
C MET A 3 -4.52 11.00 -8.79
N VAL A 4 -3.66 11.33 -9.75
CA VAL A 4 -3.43 12.71 -10.16
C VAL A 4 -4.75 13.36 -10.61
N GLY A 5 -4.95 14.62 -10.22
CA GLY A 5 -6.14 15.40 -10.53
C GLY A 5 -5.87 16.90 -10.47
N GLU A 6 -6.84 17.73 -10.85
CA GLU A 6 -6.68 19.19 -10.87
C GLU A 6 -6.29 19.77 -9.50
N ASP A 7 -6.88 19.24 -8.43
CA ASP A 7 -6.62 19.59 -7.04
C ASP A 7 -5.62 18.62 -6.34
N ASN A 8 -5.12 17.63 -7.08
CA ASN A 8 -4.06 16.70 -6.66
C ASN A 8 -3.00 16.52 -7.77
N PRO A 9 -2.32 17.59 -8.23
CA PRO A 9 -1.39 17.50 -9.36
C PRO A 9 -0.16 16.63 -9.07
N ASN A 10 0.11 16.33 -7.80
CA ASN A 10 1.18 15.45 -7.34
C ASN A 10 0.63 14.11 -6.83
N GLY A 11 -0.50 13.64 -7.38
CA GLY A 11 -1.06 12.33 -7.03
C GLY A 11 -0.10 11.19 -7.38
N PRO A 12 0.07 10.17 -6.51
CA PRO A 12 1.00 9.07 -6.75
C PRO A 12 0.60 8.10 -7.87
N LEU A 13 -0.65 8.15 -8.34
CA LEU A 13 -1.16 7.28 -9.42
C LEU A 13 -1.48 8.12 -10.65
N ASP A 14 -0.84 7.84 -11.79
CA ASP A 14 -1.27 8.41 -13.06
C ASP A 14 -2.40 7.59 -13.70
N GLU A 15 -3.17 8.23 -14.58
CA GLU A 15 -4.33 7.62 -15.24
C GLU A 15 -3.93 6.41 -16.11
N GLY A 16 -2.74 6.43 -16.72
CA GLY A 16 -2.24 5.35 -17.56
C GLY A 16 -1.95 4.09 -16.75
N THR A 17 -1.21 4.23 -15.65
CA THR A 17 -0.93 3.14 -14.71
C THR A 17 -2.23 2.56 -14.13
N TYR A 18 -3.17 3.42 -13.73
CA TYR A 18 -4.48 2.97 -13.24
C TYR A 18 -5.23 2.13 -14.28
N LYS A 19 -5.40 2.66 -15.50
CA LYS A 19 -6.10 1.94 -16.58
C LYS A 19 -5.41 0.64 -16.93
N GLY A 20 -4.07 0.64 -16.97
CA GLY A 20 -3.26 -0.55 -17.21
C GLY A 20 -3.51 -1.63 -16.16
N MET A 21 -3.41 -1.30 -14.86
CA MET A 21 -3.68 -2.25 -13.78
C MET A 21 -5.11 -2.81 -13.84
N ARG A 22 -6.08 -1.94 -14.13
CA ARG A 22 -7.49 -2.34 -14.21
C ARG A 22 -7.73 -3.30 -15.37
N SER A 23 -7.24 -2.96 -16.56
CA SER A 23 -7.32 -3.82 -17.74
C SER A 23 -6.60 -5.15 -17.52
N SER A 24 -5.42 -5.16 -16.91
CA SER A 24 -4.71 -6.41 -16.57
C SER A 24 -5.53 -7.31 -15.65
N LEU A 25 -6.16 -6.76 -14.61
CA LEU A 25 -7.04 -7.54 -13.72
C LEU A 25 -8.32 -8.03 -14.41
N GLU A 26 -8.85 -7.25 -15.35
CA GLU A 26 -10.07 -7.59 -16.10
C GLU A 26 -9.81 -8.67 -17.17
N GLU A 27 -8.67 -8.61 -17.85
CA GLU A 27 -8.33 -9.49 -18.97
C GLU A 27 -7.63 -10.78 -18.52
N ASP A 28 -6.73 -10.70 -17.53
CA ASP A 28 -5.99 -11.85 -17.00
C ASP A 28 -5.83 -11.75 -15.47
N ARG A 29 -6.90 -12.14 -14.77
CA ARG A 29 -6.95 -12.16 -13.30
C ARG A 29 -5.79 -12.94 -12.67
N GLU A 30 -5.48 -14.11 -13.21
CA GLU A 30 -4.47 -14.99 -12.61
C GLU A 30 -3.06 -14.43 -12.83
N GLY A 31 -2.76 -13.95 -14.05
CA GLY A 31 -1.51 -13.24 -14.33
C GLY A 31 -1.36 -12.00 -13.48
N PHE A 32 -2.41 -11.19 -13.36
CA PHE A 32 -2.40 -10.00 -12.50
C PHE A 32 -2.11 -10.35 -11.03
N PHE A 33 -2.74 -11.38 -10.47
CA PHE A 33 -2.48 -11.76 -9.07
C PHE A 33 -1.07 -12.31 -8.86
N GLU A 34 -0.53 -13.10 -9.79
CA GLU A 34 0.86 -13.56 -9.75
C GLU A 34 1.84 -12.39 -9.76
N GLU A 35 1.68 -11.45 -10.70
CA GLU A 35 2.54 -10.28 -10.82
C GLU A 35 2.39 -9.34 -9.61
N PHE A 36 1.16 -9.02 -9.22
CA PHE A 36 0.88 -8.10 -8.13
C PHE A 36 1.43 -8.62 -6.80
N THR A 37 1.21 -9.89 -6.46
CA THR A 37 1.75 -10.48 -5.22
C THR A 37 3.28 -10.60 -5.26
N THR A 38 3.87 -10.81 -6.44
CA THR A 38 5.34 -10.77 -6.59
C THR A 38 5.87 -9.37 -6.30
N GLY A 39 5.28 -8.34 -6.91
CA GLY A 39 5.64 -6.94 -6.68
C GLY A 39 5.42 -6.50 -5.24
N PHE A 40 4.30 -6.91 -4.63
CA PHE A 40 3.91 -6.59 -3.25
C PHE A 40 5.01 -6.94 -2.23
N PHE A 41 5.76 -8.01 -2.46
CA PHE A 41 6.84 -8.46 -1.58
C PHE A 41 8.25 -8.26 -2.16
N SER A 42 8.40 -7.59 -3.31
CA SER A 42 9.71 -7.46 -3.95
C SER A 42 10.37 -6.11 -3.67
N VAL A 43 11.69 -6.15 -3.52
CA VAL A 43 12.57 -4.97 -3.55
C VAL A 43 13.58 -5.19 -4.65
N ASN A 44 13.67 -4.25 -5.60
CA ASN A 44 14.57 -4.33 -6.76
C ASN A 44 14.44 -5.65 -7.55
N GLY A 45 13.21 -6.17 -7.69
CA GLY A 45 12.92 -7.42 -8.42
C GLY A 45 13.28 -8.71 -7.67
N GLN A 46 13.61 -8.62 -6.38
CA GLN A 46 13.88 -9.79 -5.53
C GLN A 46 12.84 -9.87 -4.41
N LEU A 47 12.29 -11.06 -4.20
CA LEU A 47 11.36 -11.31 -3.09
C LEU A 47 12.07 -11.12 -1.74
N ALA A 48 11.46 -10.30 -0.88
CA ALA A 48 11.85 -10.11 0.51
C ALA A 48 11.14 -11.10 1.47
N VAL A 49 10.43 -12.08 0.92
CA VAL A 49 9.72 -13.16 1.63
C VAL A 49 10.05 -14.50 0.97
N SER A 50 9.70 -15.61 1.63
CA SER A 50 9.78 -16.92 0.98
C SER A 50 8.73 -17.05 -0.13
N GLU A 51 8.99 -17.89 -1.12
CA GLU A 51 7.99 -18.19 -2.16
C GLU A 51 6.71 -18.78 -1.54
N GLU A 52 6.82 -19.56 -0.46
CA GLU A 52 5.66 -20.06 0.28
C GLU A 52 4.78 -18.91 0.81
N GLN A 53 5.38 -17.89 1.43
CA GLN A 53 4.65 -16.73 1.91
C GLN A 53 3.98 -15.94 0.78
N ARG A 54 4.64 -15.81 -0.38
CA ARG A 54 4.02 -15.21 -1.57
C ARG A 54 2.83 -16.05 -2.07
N GLN A 55 2.99 -17.37 -2.14
CA GLN A 55 1.93 -18.30 -2.53
C GLN A 55 0.74 -18.26 -1.56
N ASP A 56 0.97 -18.02 -0.27
CA ASP A 56 -0.11 -17.84 0.71
C ASP A 56 -0.93 -16.57 0.41
N ALA A 57 -0.26 -15.47 0.10
CA ALA A 57 -0.92 -14.23 -0.33
C ALA A 57 -1.68 -14.40 -1.65
N LEU A 58 -1.12 -15.14 -2.60
CA LEU A 58 -1.79 -15.47 -3.86
C LEU A 58 -3.06 -16.32 -3.64
N ARG A 59 -2.99 -17.33 -2.78
CA ARG A 59 -4.18 -18.11 -2.38
C ARG A 59 -5.23 -17.26 -1.67
N MET A 60 -4.82 -16.21 -0.96
CA MET A 60 -5.75 -15.24 -0.39
C MET A 60 -6.39 -14.37 -1.48
N ALA A 61 -5.61 -13.82 -2.41
CA ALA A 61 -6.13 -12.99 -3.50
C ALA A 61 -7.17 -13.73 -4.36
N ARG A 62 -6.93 -15.02 -4.65
CA ARG A 62 -7.85 -15.90 -5.40
C ARG A 62 -9.22 -16.12 -4.73
N GLN A 63 -9.38 -15.81 -3.45
CA GLN A 63 -10.67 -15.91 -2.77
C GLN A 63 -11.60 -14.72 -3.07
N SER A 64 -11.08 -13.65 -3.67
CA SER A 64 -11.88 -12.48 -4.01
C SER A 64 -12.85 -12.76 -5.18
N ASP A 65 -13.95 -12.02 -5.20
CA ASP A 65 -14.84 -11.92 -6.36
C ASP A 65 -14.23 -10.97 -7.43
N GLN A 66 -14.50 -11.21 -8.71
CA GLN A 66 -13.93 -10.41 -9.81
C GLN A 66 -14.45 -8.98 -9.81
N ASP A 67 -15.76 -8.81 -9.71
CA ASP A 67 -16.39 -7.48 -9.76
C ASP A 67 -16.00 -6.68 -8.52
N ALA A 68 -15.93 -7.34 -7.36
CA ALA A 68 -15.44 -6.73 -6.13
C ALA A 68 -13.98 -6.29 -6.23
N ALA A 69 -13.10 -7.08 -6.85
CA ALA A 69 -11.69 -6.73 -7.03
C ALA A 69 -11.51 -5.51 -7.95
N LEU A 70 -12.26 -5.45 -9.07
CA LEU A 70 -12.25 -4.30 -9.97
C LEU A 70 -12.81 -3.03 -9.29
N ALA A 71 -13.93 -3.14 -8.57
CA ALA A 71 -14.49 -2.03 -7.82
C ALA A 71 -13.54 -1.53 -6.71
N CYS A 72 -12.81 -2.43 -6.06
CA CYS A 72 -11.78 -2.08 -5.08
C CYS A 72 -10.64 -1.27 -5.73
N MET A 73 -10.21 -1.67 -6.93
CA MET A 73 -9.19 -0.94 -7.68
C MET A 73 -9.65 0.46 -8.10
N ASP A 74 -10.91 0.59 -8.55
CA ASP A 74 -11.52 1.89 -8.86
C ASP A 74 -11.55 2.77 -7.60
N ALA A 75 -11.90 2.20 -6.44
CA ALA A 75 -11.90 2.90 -5.16
C ALA A 75 -10.51 3.36 -4.72
N TRP A 76 -9.45 2.56 -4.96
CA TRP A 76 -8.06 2.95 -4.64
C TRP A 76 -7.61 4.21 -5.36
N ALA A 77 -8.09 4.39 -6.59
CA ALA A 77 -7.67 5.47 -7.48
C ALA A 77 -8.50 6.75 -7.29
N THR A 78 -9.76 6.61 -6.87
CA THR A 78 -10.74 7.73 -6.93
C THR A 78 -11.25 8.20 -5.57
N THR A 79 -11.09 7.41 -4.51
CA THR A 79 -11.59 7.80 -3.18
C THR A 79 -10.60 8.76 -2.52
N ASP A 80 -11.06 9.99 -2.28
CA ASP A 80 -10.24 11.03 -1.68
C ASP A 80 -10.57 11.25 -0.20
N PHE A 81 -9.65 10.84 0.68
CA PHE A 81 -9.73 11.05 2.12
C PHE A 81 -8.87 12.22 2.62
N ARG A 82 -8.23 13.01 1.74
CA ARG A 82 -7.28 14.07 2.17
C ARG A 82 -7.93 15.09 3.11
N GLY A 83 -9.20 15.41 2.87
CA GLY A 83 -9.97 16.31 3.73
C GLY A 83 -10.25 15.74 5.12
N ASP A 84 -10.42 14.41 5.23
CA ASP A 84 -10.76 13.73 6.47
C ASP A 84 -9.56 13.57 7.41
N LEU A 85 -8.34 13.56 6.89
CA LEU A 85 -7.12 13.38 7.69
C LEU A 85 -6.97 14.43 8.80
N ALA A 86 -7.45 15.65 8.57
CA ALA A 86 -7.42 16.73 9.57
C ALA A 86 -8.39 16.50 10.75
N ALA A 87 -9.40 15.63 10.59
CA ALA A 87 -10.35 15.30 11.64
C ALA A 87 -9.82 14.24 12.62
N VAL A 88 -8.72 13.56 12.29
CA VAL A 88 -8.11 12.53 13.12
C VAL A 88 -7.44 13.19 14.34
N GLN A 89 -8.02 12.98 15.51
CA GLN A 89 -7.57 13.56 16.78
C GLN A 89 -6.98 12.54 17.76
N VAL A 90 -7.04 11.25 17.43
CA VAL A 90 -6.46 10.18 18.25
C VAL A 90 -4.97 9.99 17.93
N PRO A 91 -4.17 9.47 18.88
CA PRO A 91 -2.81 9.05 18.57
C PRO A 91 -2.77 8.18 17.31
N THR A 92 -1.86 8.49 16.40
CA THR A 92 -1.78 7.83 15.10
C THR A 92 -0.33 7.44 14.80
N LEU A 93 -0.10 6.17 14.47
CA LEU A 93 1.16 5.67 13.92
C LEU A 93 0.98 5.42 12.42
N ILE A 94 1.93 5.91 11.62
CA ILE A 94 2.05 5.64 10.20
C ILE A 94 3.31 4.81 10.02
N VAL A 95 3.17 3.63 9.41
CA VAL A 95 4.31 2.75 9.10
C VAL A 95 4.37 2.56 7.59
N HIS A 96 5.52 2.83 6.98
CA HIS A 96 5.73 2.72 5.54
C HIS A 96 7.11 2.12 5.25
N GLY A 97 7.25 1.32 4.20
CA GLY A 97 8.55 0.80 3.74
C GLY A 97 9.22 1.71 2.72
N ASP A 98 10.48 2.12 2.91
CA ASP A 98 11.15 3.05 1.98
C ASP A 98 11.37 2.49 0.57
N SER A 99 11.15 1.18 0.39
CA SER A 99 11.32 0.43 -0.85
C SER A 99 9.98 -0.14 -1.35
N ASP A 100 8.87 0.46 -0.90
CA ASP A 100 7.53 0.14 -1.39
C ASP A 100 7.38 0.54 -2.87
N GLY A 101 7.54 -0.45 -3.75
CA GLY A 101 7.33 -0.29 -5.19
C GLY A 101 5.86 -0.27 -5.63
N THR A 102 4.91 -0.50 -4.71
CA THR A 102 3.47 -0.44 -5.01
C THR A 102 2.91 0.94 -4.74
N VAL A 103 3.28 1.55 -3.60
CA VAL A 103 2.79 2.86 -3.17
C VAL A 103 3.97 3.78 -2.79
N PRO A 104 4.25 4.82 -3.60
CA PRO A 104 5.34 5.75 -3.31
C PRO A 104 5.16 6.45 -1.95
N PHE A 105 6.21 6.45 -1.13
CA PHE A 105 6.19 7.02 0.21
C PHE A 105 5.86 8.53 0.21
N GLU A 106 6.48 9.30 -0.69
CA GLU A 106 6.29 10.75 -0.83
C GLU A 106 4.87 11.11 -1.21
N GLY A 107 4.19 10.22 -1.94
CA GLY A 107 2.80 10.40 -2.38
C GLY A 107 1.75 9.87 -1.39
N SER A 108 2.18 9.12 -0.37
CA SER A 108 1.30 8.42 0.58
C SER A 108 1.73 8.67 2.03
N GLY A 109 2.48 7.76 2.66
CA GLY A 109 2.82 7.81 4.09
C GLY A 109 3.37 9.16 4.55
N GLN A 110 4.22 9.81 3.73
CA GLN A 110 4.75 11.14 4.04
C GLN A 110 3.65 12.22 4.07
N ARG A 111 2.72 12.20 3.11
CA ARG A 111 1.61 13.17 3.05
C ARG A 111 0.62 12.94 4.18
N THR A 112 0.32 11.67 4.49
CA THR A 112 -0.53 11.31 5.63
C THR A 112 0.06 11.82 6.94
N HIS A 113 1.37 11.64 7.16
CA HIS A 113 2.04 12.11 8.38
C HIS A 113 2.02 13.63 8.52
N ARG A 114 2.18 14.37 7.41
CA ARG A 114 2.06 15.83 7.41
C ARG A 114 0.63 16.31 7.69
N ALA A 115 -0.37 15.55 7.27
CA ALA A 115 -1.78 15.93 7.39
C ALA A 115 -2.38 15.63 8.77
N ILE A 116 -1.98 14.52 9.41
CA ILE A 116 -2.46 14.15 10.74
C ILE A 116 -1.56 14.78 11.80
N ALA A 117 -2.08 15.80 12.49
CA ALA A 117 -1.36 16.51 13.53
C ALA A 117 -0.93 15.57 14.67
N GLY A 118 0.36 15.59 15.01
CA GLY A 118 0.90 14.77 16.11
C GLY A 118 1.03 13.28 15.79
N SER A 119 0.84 12.86 14.54
CA SER A 119 1.12 11.47 14.14
C SER A 119 2.60 11.13 14.31
N GLU A 120 2.89 9.85 14.55
CA GLU A 120 4.24 9.29 14.55
C GLU A 120 4.46 8.56 13.22
N LEU A 121 5.67 8.64 12.68
CA LEU A 121 6.03 8.00 11.42
C LEU A 121 7.23 7.06 11.62
N GLU A 122 7.03 5.78 11.32
CA GLU A 122 8.08 4.78 11.21
C GLU A 122 8.32 4.46 9.73
N LEU A 123 9.49 4.84 9.22
CA LEU A 123 9.92 4.48 7.87
C LEU A 123 10.89 3.30 7.94
N ILE A 124 10.43 2.12 7.53
CA ILE A 124 11.21 0.88 7.60
C ILE A 124 12.11 0.80 6.37
N LYS A 125 13.43 0.74 6.62
CA LYS A 125 14.44 0.68 5.58
C LYS A 125 14.40 -0.64 4.82
N ALA A 126 14.58 -0.57 3.50
CA ALA A 126 14.59 -1.70 2.57
C ALA A 126 13.29 -2.54 2.56
N ALA A 127 12.18 -1.99 3.07
CA ALA A 127 10.94 -2.74 3.19
C ALA A 127 10.00 -2.52 1.99
N PRO A 128 9.43 -3.58 1.40
CA PRO A 128 8.43 -3.49 0.34
C PRO A 128 7.04 -3.16 0.88
N HIS A 129 6.02 -3.17 0.02
CA HIS A 129 4.62 -2.95 0.42
C HIS A 129 4.16 -3.96 1.50
N GLY A 130 4.54 -5.23 1.36
CA GLY A 130 4.30 -6.29 2.33
C GLY A 130 5.26 -6.31 3.52
N LEU A 131 5.58 -5.14 4.09
CA LEU A 131 6.54 -4.98 5.18
C LEU A 131 6.15 -5.72 6.47
N ASN A 132 4.86 -5.92 6.74
CA ASN A 132 4.38 -6.64 7.92
C ASN A 132 4.75 -8.13 7.91
N VAL A 133 5.03 -8.70 6.73
CA VAL A 133 5.50 -10.08 6.58
C VAL A 133 7.03 -10.11 6.43
N SER A 134 7.57 -9.34 5.49
CA SER A 134 9.01 -9.33 5.17
C SER A 134 9.89 -8.75 6.28
N HIS A 135 9.40 -7.72 6.99
CA HIS A 135 10.10 -6.98 8.04
C HIS A 135 9.29 -7.00 9.34
N SER A 136 8.77 -8.19 9.68
CA SER A 136 7.86 -8.36 10.81
C SER A 136 8.47 -7.94 12.15
N GLY A 137 9.79 -8.06 12.33
CA GLY A 137 10.48 -7.63 13.54
C GLY A 137 10.36 -6.13 13.78
N GLU A 138 10.75 -5.33 12.78
CA GLU A 138 10.69 -3.87 12.77
C GLU A 138 9.25 -3.38 12.84
N PHE A 139 8.35 -3.97 12.03
CA PHE A 139 6.93 -3.64 12.06
C PHE A 139 6.31 -3.87 13.46
N ASN A 140 6.55 -5.05 14.05
CA ASN A 140 6.03 -5.37 15.37
C ASN A 140 6.64 -4.49 16.47
N ALA A 141 7.93 -4.16 16.36
CA ALA A 141 8.58 -3.28 17.32
C ALA A 141 7.96 -1.87 17.32
N ALA A 142 7.74 -1.29 16.14
CA ALA A 142 7.11 0.01 15.99
C ALA A 142 5.67 0.00 16.53
N LEU A 143 4.88 -1.01 16.13
CA LEU A 143 3.50 -1.16 16.58
C LEU A 143 3.40 -1.33 18.11
N LEU A 144 4.18 -2.24 18.69
CA LEU A 144 4.14 -2.49 20.14
C LEU A 144 4.68 -1.31 20.95
N THR A 145 5.64 -0.55 20.41
CA THR A 145 6.16 0.66 21.07
C THR A 145 5.07 1.72 21.12
N PHE A 146 4.36 1.93 20.01
CA PHE A 146 3.25 2.87 19.94
C PHE A 146 2.10 2.48 20.88
N LEU A 147 1.67 1.22 20.86
CA LEU A 147 0.58 0.72 21.72
C LEU A 147 0.89 0.71 23.23
N ARG A 148 2.17 0.76 23.61
CA ARG A 148 2.57 0.88 25.03
C ARG A 148 2.64 2.34 25.49
N LYS A 149 2.80 3.26 24.55
CA LYS A 149 2.96 4.70 24.80
C LYS A 149 1.62 5.40 24.96
N HIS A 150 0.60 4.96 24.22
CA HIS A 150 -0.76 5.52 24.17
C HIS A 150 -1.78 4.49 24.63
#